data_AF-A0ABD2WT08-F1
#
_entry.id   AF-A0ABD2WT08-F1
#
_cell.length_a   1.000
_cell.length_b   1.000
_cell.length_c   1.000
_cell.angle_alpha   90.00
_cell.angle_beta   90.00
_cell.angle_gamma   90.00
#
_symmetry.space_group_name_H-M   'P 1'
#
loop_
_entity.id
_entity.type
_entity.pdbx_description
1 polymer ?
#
loop_
_entity_poly.entity_id
_entity_poly.type
_entity_poly.pdbx_seq_one_letter_code
_entity_poly.pdbx_strand_id
1 'polypeptide(L)'
;MKVLRDRFNLQIENQRYEFIRHLHPLVRNWIDAVPNHRDIFREGDIESLLNLMYTEEGFRVLNDCQKSDLIVFLARTGYKDEPKVGEDDEPLLRRTTLVHRAARRDCTLYPICELFQIFNRFDANYVDEDGVTHFHIACRYG
;
A
#
# COMPACT_ATOMS: atom_id res chain seq x y z
N MET A 1 16.15 5.40 -9.59
CA MET A 1 14.80 5.79 -9.12
C MET A 1 14.15 6.86 -9.98
N LYS A 2 14.71 8.08 -10.13
CA LYS A 2 14.14 9.13 -11.01
C LYS A 2 13.87 8.68 -12.45
N VAL A 3 14.76 7.87 -13.04
CA VAL A 3 14.55 7.29 -14.38
C VAL A 3 13.28 6.41 -14.47
N LEU A 4 12.98 5.63 -13.43
CA LEU A 4 11.75 4.81 -13.41
C LEU A 4 10.52 5.70 -13.25
N ARG A 5 10.58 6.70 -12.37
CA ARG A 5 9.53 7.70 -12.20
C ARG A 5 9.22 8.35 -13.54
N ASP A 6 10.21 8.91 -14.23
CA ASP A 6 10.01 9.69 -15.46
C ASP A 6 9.54 8.85 -16.66
N ARG A 7 9.88 7.56 -16.67
CA ARG A 7 9.56 6.66 -17.79
C ARG A 7 8.13 6.14 -17.78
N PHE A 8 7.50 5.99 -16.61
CA PHE A 8 6.20 5.34 -16.46
C PHE A 8 5.18 6.26 -15.79
N ASN A 9 3.95 6.22 -16.30
CA ASN A 9 2.78 6.86 -15.71
C ASN A 9 1.90 5.79 -15.04
N LEU A 10 1.89 5.74 -13.72
CA LEU A 10 1.14 4.73 -12.96
C LEU A 10 -0.37 4.97 -12.98
N GLN A 11 -0.84 6.09 -13.53
CA GLN A 11 -2.26 6.32 -13.80
C GLN A 11 -2.74 5.49 -14.99
N ILE A 12 -1.84 5.07 -15.88
CA ILE A 12 -2.14 4.19 -17.02
C ILE A 12 -1.88 2.73 -16.60
N GLU A 13 -2.90 1.89 -16.69
CA GLU A 13 -2.89 0.51 -16.20
C GLU A 13 -1.72 -0.33 -16.75
N ASN A 14 -1.55 -0.39 -18.06
CA ASN A 14 -0.45 -1.13 -18.69
C ASN A 14 0.93 -0.62 -18.28
N GLN A 15 1.09 0.69 -18.07
CA GLN A 15 2.36 1.27 -17.62
C GLN A 15 2.61 1.01 -16.13
N ARG A 16 1.55 0.91 -15.32
CA ARG A 16 1.65 0.51 -13.91
C ARG A 16 2.20 -0.90 -13.78
N TYR A 17 1.72 -1.84 -14.62
CA TYR A 17 2.26 -3.20 -14.66
C TYR A 17 3.74 -3.22 -15.03
N GLU A 18 4.11 -2.54 -16.12
CA GLU A 18 5.50 -2.46 -16.55
C GLU A 18 6.40 -1.81 -15.49
N PHE A 19 5.92 -0.76 -14.83
CA PHE A 19 6.62 -0.14 -13.72
C PHE A 19 6.92 -1.15 -12.61
N ILE A 20 5.93 -1.95 -12.18
CA ILE A 20 6.13 -2.97 -11.14
C ILE A 20 7.13 -4.03 -11.58
N ARG A 21 7.05 -4.49 -12.83
CA ARG A 21 7.97 -5.49 -13.38
C ARG A 21 9.42 -5.02 -13.32
N HIS A 22 9.66 -3.71 -13.48
CA HIS A 22 11.00 -3.11 -13.36
C HIS A 22 11.38 -2.76 -11.92
N LEU A 23 10.42 -2.38 -11.08
CA LEU A 23 10.65 -1.99 -9.70
C LEU A 23 10.94 -3.21 -8.81
N HIS A 24 10.16 -4.28 -8.95
CA HIS A 24 10.21 -5.44 -8.05
C HIS A 24 11.60 -6.08 -7.91
N PRO A 25 12.38 -6.33 -8.98
CA PRO A 25 13.73 -6.88 -8.86
C PRO A 25 14.70 -5.98 -8.07
N LEU A 26 14.49 -4.66 -8.11
CA LEU A 26 15.27 -3.69 -7.35
C LEU A 26 14.89 -3.73 -5.87
N VAL A 27 13.59 -3.75 -5.59
CA VAL A 27 13.02 -3.73 -4.25
C VAL A 27 13.38 -4.97 -3.45
N ARG A 28 13.22 -6.15 -4.05
CA ARG A 28 13.45 -7.44 -3.38
C ARG A 28 14.85 -7.60 -2.81
N ASN A 29 15.85 -6.98 -3.43
CA ASN A 29 17.25 -7.08 -3.04
C ASN A 29 17.77 -5.83 -2.31
N TRP A 30 16.88 -4.91 -1.92
CA TRP A 30 17.29 -3.63 -1.34
C TRP A 30 17.63 -3.77 0.15
N ILE A 31 18.92 -3.90 0.47
CA ILE A 31 19.41 -4.13 1.84
C ILE A 31 19.71 -2.80 2.57
N ASP A 32 20.05 -1.74 1.83
CA ASP A 32 20.54 -0.47 2.40
C ASP A 32 19.45 0.60 2.63
N ALA A 33 19.88 1.84 2.89
CA ALA A 33 19.03 3.02 2.99
C ALA A 33 18.11 3.14 1.77
N VAL A 34 16.82 3.19 2.05
CA VAL A 34 15.78 3.23 1.01
C VAL A 34 15.59 4.68 0.58
N PRO A 35 15.53 4.97 -0.73
CA PRO A 35 15.27 6.33 -1.23
C PRO A 35 13.95 6.89 -0.70
N ASN A 36 13.83 8.21 -0.68
CA ASN A 36 12.56 8.86 -0.35
C ASN A 36 11.49 8.43 -1.38
N HIS A 37 10.28 8.08 -0.92
CA HIS A 37 9.21 7.65 -1.83
C HIS A 37 8.92 8.69 -2.92
N ARG A 38 9.07 9.99 -2.65
CA ARG A 38 8.88 11.07 -3.64
C ARG A 38 9.92 11.09 -4.76
N ASP A 39 11.05 10.39 -4.61
CA ASP A 39 12.03 10.20 -5.69
C ASP A 39 11.58 9.16 -6.72
N ILE A 40 10.58 8.34 -6.37
CA ILE A 40 10.11 7.20 -7.16
C ILE A 40 8.67 7.41 -7.62
N PHE A 41 7.83 7.94 -6.74
CA PHE A 41 6.39 8.06 -6.94
C PHE A 41 5.99 9.52 -7.05
N ARG A 42 5.06 9.80 -7.97
CA ARG A 42 4.32 11.06 -8.01
C ARG A 42 3.15 11.02 -7.03
N GLU A 43 2.47 12.15 -6.91
CA GLU A 43 1.18 12.21 -6.23
C GLU A 43 0.20 11.22 -6.87
N GLY A 44 -0.56 10.50 -6.05
CA GLY A 44 -1.51 9.47 -6.50
C GLY A 44 -0.90 8.15 -6.97
N ASP A 45 0.39 8.10 -7.35
CA ASP A 45 1.04 6.88 -7.85
C ASP A 45 0.99 5.73 -6.85
N ILE A 46 1.22 6.04 -5.56
CA ILE A 46 1.13 5.04 -4.49
C ILE A 46 -0.30 4.56 -4.33
N GLU A 47 -1.31 5.44 -4.30
CA GLU A 47 -2.72 5.04 -4.23
C GLU A 47 -3.10 4.15 -5.43
N SER A 48 -2.64 4.46 -6.65
CA SER A 48 -2.86 3.63 -7.84
C SER A 48 -2.20 2.26 -7.72
N LEU A 49 -0.97 2.19 -7.20
CA LEU A 49 -0.25 0.94 -6.96
C LEU A 49 -0.95 0.08 -5.91
N LEU A 50 -1.30 0.69 -4.79
CA LEU A 50 -2.01 0.07 -3.67
C LEU A 50 -3.37 -0.47 -4.12
N ASN A 51 -4.12 0.29 -4.92
CA ASN A 51 -5.37 -0.17 -5.48
C ASN A 51 -5.18 -1.37 -6.40
N LEU A 52 -4.20 -1.34 -7.31
CA LEU A 52 -3.91 -2.46 -8.20
C LEU A 52 -3.69 -3.74 -7.41
N MET A 53 -2.95 -3.75 -6.29
CA MET A 53 -2.67 -4.98 -5.54
C MET A 53 -3.91 -5.77 -5.08
N TYR A 54 -5.07 -5.11 -4.99
CA TYR A 54 -6.30 -5.71 -4.49
C TYR A 54 -7.47 -5.66 -5.49
N THR A 55 -7.24 -5.32 -6.76
CA THR A 55 -8.22 -5.55 -7.83
C THR A 55 -8.10 -6.97 -8.38
N GLU A 56 -9.14 -7.48 -9.04
CA GLU A 56 -9.09 -8.78 -9.74
C GLU A 56 -7.90 -8.85 -10.72
N GLU A 57 -7.64 -7.76 -11.45
CA GLU A 57 -6.50 -7.67 -12.34
C GLU A 57 -5.18 -7.79 -11.60
N GLY A 58 -5.04 -7.10 -10.46
CA GLY A 58 -3.88 -7.22 -9.59
C GLY A 58 -3.54 -8.64 -9.18
N PHE A 59 -4.55 -9.47 -8.93
CA PHE A 59 -4.34 -10.89 -8.61
C PHE A 59 -3.87 -11.72 -9.80
N ARG A 60 -4.15 -11.30 -11.03
CA ARG A 60 -3.64 -11.95 -12.26
C ARG A 60 -2.18 -11.57 -12.51
N VAL A 61 -1.81 -10.32 -12.21
CA VAL A 61 -0.51 -9.76 -12.59
C VAL A 61 0.54 -9.80 -11.48
N LEU A 62 0.13 -9.87 -10.20
CA LEU A 62 1.03 -9.87 -9.05
C LEU A 62 0.76 -11.08 -8.16
N ASN A 63 1.81 -11.82 -7.85
CA ASN A 63 1.76 -12.85 -6.81
C ASN A 63 1.91 -12.24 -5.41
N ASP A 64 1.61 -13.04 -4.38
CA ASP A 64 1.62 -12.57 -2.99
C ASP A 64 3.00 -12.11 -2.51
N CYS A 65 4.07 -12.72 -3.02
CA CYS A 65 5.45 -12.31 -2.73
C CYS A 65 5.74 -10.90 -3.28
N GLN A 66 5.34 -10.62 -4.53
CA GLN A 66 5.49 -9.29 -5.13
C GLN A 66 4.70 -8.23 -4.37
N LYS A 67 3.49 -8.55 -3.93
CA LYS A 67 2.67 -7.63 -3.11
C LYS A 67 3.32 -7.36 -1.77
N SER A 68 3.78 -8.41 -1.09
CA SER A 68 4.50 -8.31 0.18
C SER A 68 5.75 -7.43 0.05
N ASP A 69 6.61 -7.70 -0.93
CA ASP A 69 7.85 -6.95 -1.16
C ASP A 69 7.57 -5.46 -1.43
N LEU A 70 6.52 -5.14 -2.19
CA LEU A 70 6.11 -3.75 -2.45
C LEU A 70 5.58 -3.06 -1.19
N ILE A 71 4.78 -3.73 -0.37
CA ILE A 71 4.26 -3.18 0.90
C ILE A 71 5.43 -2.86 1.85
N VAL A 72 6.32 -3.83 2.06
CA VAL A 72 7.52 -3.67 2.90
C VAL A 72 8.37 -2.50 2.41
N PHE A 73 8.56 -2.39 1.10
CA PHE A 73 9.29 -1.30 0.50
C PHE A 73 8.66 0.05 0.79
N LEU A 74 7.36 0.20 0.56
CA LEU A 74 6.65 1.45 0.87
C LEU A 74 6.77 1.81 2.35
N ALA A 75 6.61 0.85 3.27
CA ALA A 75 6.80 1.08 4.69
C ALA A 75 8.21 1.60 5.00
N ARG A 76 9.25 0.97 4.42
CA ARG A 76 10.67 1.35 4.61
C ARG A 76 11.03 2.71 3.99
N THR A 77 10.31 3.17 2.98
CA THR A 77 10.48 4.54 2.44
C THR A 77 9.92 5.62 3.37
N GLY A 78 9.26 5.23 4.47
CA GLY A 78 8.60 6.13 5.41
C GLY A 78 7.26 6.67 4.91
N TYR A 79 6.70 6.10 3.83
CA TYR A 79 5.37 6.48 3.36
C TYR A 79 4.32 6.18 4.42
N LYS A 80 3.50 7.19 4.74
CA LYS A 80 2.34 7.09 5.61
C LYS A 80 1.11 7.48 4.81
N ASP A 81 0.03 6.75 5.02
CA ASP A 81 -1.25 7.10 4.43
C ASP A 81 -1.90 8.21 5.26
N GLU A 82 -2.21 9.33 4.60
CA GLU A 82 -2.94 10.42 5.22
C GLU A 82 -4.45 10.18 5.09
N PRO A 83 -5.23 10.36 6.16
CA PRO A 83 -6.68 10.23 6.08
C PRO A 83 -7.26 11.25 5.11
N LYS A 84 -8.23 10.80 4.32
CA LYS A 84 -9.09 11.72 3.58
C LYS A 84 -9.89 12.51 4.61
N VAL A 85 -9.88 13.83 4.54
CA VAL A 85 -10.64 14.71 5.45
C VAL A 85 -11.99 15.06 4.84
N GLY A 86 -13.00 15.20 5.68
CA GLY A 86 -14.33 15.71 5.30
C GLY A 86 -14.39 17.23 5.24
N GLU A 87 -15.59 17.77 5.02
CA GLU A 87 -15.82 19.23 4.95
C GLU A 87 -15.46 19.96 6.26
N ASP A 88 -15.51 19.25 7.39
CA ASP A 88 -15.18 19.79 8.72
C ASP A 88 -13.71 19.56 9.12
N ASP A 89 -12.82 19.24 8.16
CA ASP A 89 -11.43 18.80 8.37
C ASP A 89 -11.28 17.51 9.22
N GLU A 90 -12.38 16.84 9.55
CA GLU A 90 -12.39 15.59 10.31
C GLU A 90 -11.99 14.39 9.43
N PRO A 91 -11.14 13.46 9.92
CA PRO A 91 -10.79 12.26 9.19
C PRO A 91 -12.01 11.40 8.82
N LEU A 92 -12.13 11.03 7.55
CA LEU A 92 -13.09 10.04 7.09
C LEU A 92 -12.70 8.65 7.58
N LEU A 93 -13.27 8.26 8.72
CA LEU A 93 -13.01 6.94 9.32
C LEU A 93 -13.65 5.79 8.55
N ARG A 94 -14.75 6.05 7.82
CA ARG A 94 -15.42 5.05 7.00
C ARG A 94 -14.69 4.85 5.67
N ARG A 95 -13.70 3.96 5.66
CA ARG A 95 -12.93 3.61 4.46
C ARG A 95 -12.33 2.20 4.55
N THR A 96 -12.50 1.43 3.49
CA THR A 96 -11.82 0.14 3.32
C THR A 96 -10.36 0.36 2.94
N THR A 97 -9.46 0.28 3.93
CA THR A 97 -8.01 0.35 3.73
C THR A 97 -7.40 -0.99 3.28
N LEU A 98 -6.10 -0.99 2.95
CA LEU A 98 -5.39 -2.23 2.60
C LEU A 98 -5.27 -3.20 3.77
N VAL A 99 -5.22 -2.71 5.00
CA VAL A 99 -5.24 -3.57 6.20
C VAL A 99 -6.49 -4.46 6.18
N HIS A 100 -7.66 -3.88 5.89
CA HIS A 100 -8.91 -4.64 5.71
C HIS A 100 -8.81 -5.64 4.56
N ARG A 101 -8.36 -5.18 3.39
CA ARG A 101 -8.27 -6.04 2.20
C ARG A 101 -7.30 -7.21 2.37
N ALA A 102 -6.18 -6.99 3.06
CA ALA A 102 -5.20 -8.04 3.40
C ALA A 102 -5.76 -9.02 4.44
N ALA A 103 -6.43 -8.53 5.48
CA ALA A 103 -7.02 -9.36 6.52
C ALA A 103 -8.16 -10.26 5.99
N ARG A 104 -9.00 -9.76 5.06
CA ARG A 104 -10.06 -10.55 4.40
C ARG A 104 -9.53 -11.71 3.56
N ARG A 105 -8.27 -11.66 3.16
CA ARG A 105 -7.61 -12.67 2.33
C ARG A 105 -6.71 -13.61 3.16
N ASP A 106 -6.77 -13.51 4.48
CA ASP A 106 -5.95 -14.28 5.41
C ASP A 106 -4.44 -14.21 5.07
N CYS A 107 -3.98 -13.02 4.67
CA CYS A 107 -2.55 -12.77 4.47
C CYS A 107 -1.76 -13.08 5.76
N THR A 108 -0.48 -13.40 5.60
CA THR A 108 0.41 -13.69 6.73
C THR A 108 0.61 -12.46 7.62
N LEU A 109 1.06 -12.69 8.86
CA LEU A 109 1.26 -11.65 9.86
C LEU A 109 2.19 -10.52 9.39
N TYR A 110 3.28 -10.87 8.70
CA TYR A 110 4.32 -9.92 8.35
C TYR A 110 3.84 -8.75 7.45
N PRO A 111 3.17 -8.98 6.30
CA PRO A 111 2.56 -7.91 5.51
C PRO A 111 1.54 -7.06 6.29
N ILE A 112 0.76 -7.67 7.20
CA ILE A 112 -0.21 -6.93 8.02
C ILE A 112 0.51 -5.93 8.94
N CYS A 113 1.59 -6.34 9.61
CA CYS A 113 2.39 -5.45 10.45
C CYS A 113 2.98 -4.28 9.65
N GLU A 114 3.48 -4.53 8.45
CA GLU A 114 4.03 -3.47 7.58
C GLU A 114 2.93 -2.52 7.08
N LEU A 115 1.72 -3.02 6.80
CA LEU A 115 0.58 -2.17 6.49
C LEU A 115 0.21 -1.25 7.66
N PHE A 116 0.27 -1.72 8.91
CA PHE A 116 0.07 -0.86 10.08
C PHE A 116 1.15 0.22 10.22
N GLN A 117 2.36 0.00 9.70
CA GLN A 117 3.35 1.07 9.62
C GLN A 117 2.93 2.15 8.61
N ILE A 118 2.29 1.79 7.50
CA ILE A 118 1.77 2.77 6.52
C ILE A 118 0.54 3.49 7.08
N PHE A 119 -0.38 2.75 7.70
CA PHE A 119 -1.61 3.26 8.32
C PHE A 119 -1.41 3.52 9.83
N ASN A 120 -0.40 4.31 10.19
CA ASN A 120 0.06 4.45 11.58
C ASN A 120 -0.78 5.40 12.46
N ARG A 121 -1.90 5.92 11.97
CA ARG A 121 -2.85 6.71 12.77
C ARG A 121 -3.72 5.77 13.60
N PHE A 122 -3.20 5.34 14.74
CA PHE A 122 -3.89 4.43 15.65
C PHE A 122 -5.12 5.06 16.33
N ASP A 123 -5.16 6.39 16.39
CA ASP A 123 -6.33 7.16 16.82
C ASP A 123 -7.48 7.06 15.81
N ALA A 124 -7.16 6.84 14.52
CA ALA A 124 -8.12 6.61 13.47
C ALA A 124 -8.51 5.12 13.41
N ASN A 125 -9.57 4.76 14.13
CA ASN A 125 -10.17 3.42 14.07
C ASN A 125 -10.95 3.25 12.75
N TYR A 126 -10.24 3.20 11.62
CA TYR A 126 -10.85 3.07 10.30
C TYR A 126 -11.76 1.84 10.26
N VAL A 127 -12.93 2.03 9.68
CA VAL A 127 -13.97 1.01 9.54
C VAL A 127 -14.28 0.79 8.06
N ASP A 128 -14.30 -0.47 7.64
CA ASP A 128 -14.69 -0.84 6.29
C ASP A 128 -16.21 -0.95 6.11
N GLU A 129 -16.64 -1.33 4.92
CA GLU A 129 -18.06 -1.49 4.55
C GLU A 129 -18.78 -2.60 5.34
N ASP A 130 -18.05 -3.56 5.91
CA ASP A 130 -18.59 -4.67 6.69
C ASP A 130 -18.62 -4.35 8.20
N GLY A 131 -18.20 -3.15 8.59
CA GLY A 131 -18.08 -2.75 9.98
C GLY A 131 -16.83 -3.30 10.68
N VAL A 132 -15.92 -3.95 9.96
CA VAL A 132 -14.64 -4.41 10.50
C VAL A 132 -13.73 -3.20 10.65
N THR A 133 -13.02 -3.13 11.77
CA THR A 133 -12.11 -2.01 12.05
C THR A 133 -10.66 -2.45 12.10
N HIS A 134 -9.74 -1.47 12.04
CA HIS A 134 -8.32 -1.73 12.29
C HIS A 134 -8.07 -2.40 13.63
N PHE A 135 -8.82 -2.01 14.67
CA PHE A 135 -8.73 -2.66 15.98
C PHE A 135 -9.09 -4.15 15.93
N HIS A 136 -10.19 -4.51 15.25
CA HIS A 136 -10.56 -5.92 15.08
C HIS A 136 -9.44 -6.73 14.39
N ILE A 137 -8.80 -6.14 13.38
CA ILE A 137 -7.70 -6.77 12.64
C ILE A 137 -6.45 -6.88 13.51
N ALA A 138 -6.09 -5.83 14.26
CA ALA A 138 -5.00 -5.88 15.22
C ALA A 138 -5.22 -7.02 16.23
N CYS A 139 -6.39 -7.11 16.86
CA CYS A 139 -6.70 -8.21 17.77
C CYS A 139 -6.59 -9.61 17.13
N ARG A 140 -6.87 -9.73 15.83
CA ARG A 140 -6.74 -11.01 15.09
C ARG A 140 -5.28 -11.40 14.86
N TYR A 141 -4.39 -10.43 14.67
CA TYR A 141 -3.02 -10.66 14.24
C TYR A 141 -1.97 -10.45 15.35
N GLY A 142 -2.31 -9.78 16.46
CA GLY A 142 -1.44 -9.50 17.61
C GLY A 142 -0.91 -8.09 17.61
#